data_AF-A0A7J7SHC2-F1
#
_entry.id   AF-A0A7J7SHC2-F1
#
_cell.length_a   1.000
_cell.length_b   1.000
_cell.length_c   1.000
_cell.angle_alpha   90.00
_cell.angle_beta   90.00
_cell.angle_gamma   90.00
#
_symmetry.space_group_name_H-M   'P 1'
#
loop_
_entity.id
_entity.type
_entity.pdbx_description
1 polymer ?
#
loop_
_entity_poly.entity_id
_entity_poly.type
_entity_poly.pdbx_seq_one_letter_code
_entity_poly.pdbx_strand_id
1 'polypeptide(L)'
;MTTQMVASNMELHALSTGREPRVATVTRILRQTLFRYQGHVGASLVVGGVDVTGPQLYSVHPHGSYSRLPFTALGSGQDAALAVLEDRFQPNMTLEAAQGLLVEAITAGILGDLGSGGSVDACVITETGAKLLRTLSSPTKPIERPGQYRFAPGTTAVLSKTVVPLPLELVEETVQTMEVE
;
A
#
# COMPACT_ATOMS: atom_id res chain seq x y z
N MET A 1 0.87 -10.95 4.45
CA MET A 1 0.79 -12.41 4.19
C MET A 1 -0.33 -12.77 3.22
N THR A 2 -1.61 -12.45 3.49
CA THR A 2 -2.73 -12.78 2.59
C THR A 2 -2.59 -12.17 1.19
N THR A 3 -2.30 -10.88 1.09
CA THR A 3 -2.11 -10.18 -0.19
C THR A 3 -0.90 -10.68 -0.97
N GLN A 4 0.23 -10.93 -0.29
CA GLN A 4 1.44 -11.48 -0.89
C GLN A 4 1.21 -12.90 -1.47
N MET A 5 0.50 -13.75 -0.75
CA MET A 5 0.14 -15.09 -1.23
C MET A 5 -0.72 -15.01 -2.51
N VAL A 6 -1.72 -14.13 -2.52
CA VAL A 6 -2.55 -13.95 -3.72
C VAL A 6 -1.76 -13.32 -4.86
N ALA A 7 -0.88 -12.35 -4.58
CA ALA A 7 -0.02 -11.75 -5.59
C ALA A 7 0.87 -12.80 -6.29
N SER A 8 1.51 -13.69 -5.52
CA SER A 8 2.32 -14.78 -6.07
C SER A 8 1.48 -15.74 -6.94
N ASN A 9 0.28 -16.11 -6.48
CA ASN A 9 -0.62 -16.94 -7.29
C ASN A 9 -1.09 -16.23 -8.58
N MET A 10 -1.25 -14.91 -8.54
CA MET A 10 -1.63 -14.11 -9.72
C MET A 10 -0.49 -13.97 -10.72
N GLU A 11 0.75 -13.85 -10.25
CA GLU A 11 1.92 -13.88 -11.10
C GLU A 11 2.07 -15.23 -11.81
N LEU A 12 1.91 -16.34 -11.07
CA LEU A 12 1.87 -17.69 -11.66
C LEU A 12 0.74 -17.85 -12.68
N HIS A 13 -0.45 -17.34 -12.36
CA HIS A 13 -1.59 -17.40 -13.26
C HIS A 13 -1.39 -16.58 -14.54
N ALA A 14 -0.81 -15.38 -14.42
CA ALA A 14 -0.51 -14.51 -15.56
C ALA A 14 0.53 -15.16 -16.49
N LEU A 15 1.61 -15.73 -15.92
CA LEU A 15 2.63 -16.45 -16.67
C LEU A 15 2.08 -17.70 -17.35
N SER A 16 1.22 -18.46 -16.67
CA SER A 16 0.62 -19.68 -17.24
C SER A 16 -0.40 -19.40 -18.35
N THR A 17 -1.17 -18.32 -18.24
CA THR A 17 -2.20 -17.97 -19.22
C THR A 17 -1.69 -17.09 -20.35
N GLY A 18 -0.54 -16.42 -20.16
CA GLY A 18 -0.03 -15.40 -21.06
C GLY A 18 -0.97 -14.19 -21.19
N ARG A 19 -1.82 -13.95 -20.19
CA ARG A 19 -2.85 -12.90 -20.20
C ARG A 19 -2.85 -12.13 -18.90
N GLU A 20 -3.36 -10.90 -18.96
CA GLU A 20 -3.53 -10.06 -17.79
C GLU A 20 -4.57 -10.66 -16.82
N PRO A 21 -4.28 -10.68 -15.51
CA PRO A 21 -5.18 -11.21 -14.50
C PRO A 21 -6.40 -10.30 -14.32
N ARG A 22 -7.58 -10.90 -14.19
CA ARG A 22 -8.84 -10.16 -13.93
C ARG A 22 -9.01 -9.83 -12.46
N VAL A 23 -9.57 -8.66 -12.15
CA VAL A 23 -9.85 -8.21 -10.77
C VAL A 23 -10.81 -9.18 -10.06
N ALA A 24 -11.77 -9.73 -10.79
CA ALA A 24 -12.69 -10.75 -10.27
C ALA A 24 -11.98 -12.04 -9.81
N THR A 25 -10.90 -12.44 -10.49
CA THR A 25 -10.10 -13.62 -10.12
C THR A 25 -9.39 -13.40 -8.78
N VAL A 26 -8.77 -12.22 -8.61
CA VAL A 26 -8.12 -11.81 -7.36
C VAL A 26 -9.12 -11.83 -6.20
N THR A 27 -10.27 -11.20 -6.41
CA THR A 27 -11.35 -11.11 -5.40
C THR A 27 -11.88 -12.49 -5.02
N ARG A 28 -12.03 -13.40 -6.00
CA ARG A 28 -12.48 -14.78 -5.76
C ARG A 28 -11.51 -15.57 -4.89
N ILE A 29 -10.20 -15.47 -5.15
CA ILE A 29 -9.19 -16.20 -4.37
C ILE A 29 -9.09 -15.64 -2.95
N LEU A 30 -9.13 -14.31 -2.79
CA LEU A 30 -9.12 -13.66 -1.49
C LEU A 30 -10.31 -14.11 -0.64
N ARG A 31 -11.55 -13.99 -1.17
CA ARG A 31 -12.74 -14.37 -0.39
C ARG A 31 -12.74 -15.85 -0.02
N GLN A 32 -12.29 -16.75 -0.91
CA GLN A 32 -12.25 -18.19 -0.63
C GLN A 32 -11.21 -18.52 0.45
N THR A 33 -10.06 -17.85 0.40
CA THR A 33 -9.02 -17.98 1.42
C THR A 33 -9.52 -17.49 2.77
N LEU A 34 -10.11 -16.29 2.83
CA LEU A 34 -10.62 -15.70 4.07
C LEU A 34 -11.78 -16.52 4.66
N PHE A 35 -12.71 -16.96 3.82
CA PHE A 35 -13.83 -17.80 4.22
C PHE A 35 -13.37 -19.16 4.77
N ARG A 36 -12.31 -19.76 4.19
CA ARG A 36 -11.71 -21.00 4.70
C ARG A 36 -11.25 -20.86 6.15
N TYR A 37 -10.76 -19.68 6.53
CA TYR A 37 -10.35 -19.38 7.90
C TYR A 37 -11.49 -18.84 8.77
N GLN A 38 -12.74 -18.82 8.29
CA GLN A 38 -13.93 -18.40 9.05
C GLN A 38 -13.77 -17.04 9.79
N GLY A 39 -12.99 -16.11 9.23
CA GLY A 39 -12.75 -14.79 9.85
C GLY A 39 -11.67 -14.73 10.93
N HIS A 40 -10.96 -15.82 11.23
CA HIS A 40 -9.79 -15.78 12.13
C HIS A 40 -8.66 -14.92 11.56
N VAL A 41 -8.61 -14.78 10.23
CA VAL A 41 -7.73 -13.84 9.56
C VAL A 41 -8.47 -12.51 9.42
N GLY A 42 -8.18 -11.57 10.32
CA GLY A 42 -8.78 -10.23 10.40
C GLY A 42 -8.37 -9.25 9.31
N ALA A 43 -8.29 -9.70 8.04
CA ALA A 43 -7.91 -8.85 6.91
C ALA A 43 -9.14 -8.28 6.20
N SER A 44 -9.33 -6.96 6.33
CA SER A 44 -10.28 -6.18 5.53
C SER A 44 -9.53 -5.56 4.35
N LEU A 45 -9.98 -5.84 3.13
CA LEU A 45 -9.26 -5.48 1.90
C LEU A 45 -10.17 -4.72 0.95
N VAL A 46 -9.62 -3.66 0.34
CA VAL A 46 -10.19 -3.03 -0.86
C VAL A 46 -9.39 -3.50 -2.06
N VAL A 47 -10.07 -4.07 -3.05
CA VAL A 47 -9.46 -4.60 -4.27
C VAL A 47 -9.99 -3.78 -5.43
N GLY A 48 -9.11 -2.99 -6.05
CA GLY A 48 -9.42 -2.16 -7.20
C GLY A 48 -8.46 -2.44 -8.35
N GLY A 49 -8.95 -2.35 -9.57
CA GLY A 49 -8.12 -2.47 -10.77
C GLY A 49 -8.92 -2.22 -12.03
N VAL A 50 -8.22 -2.19 -13.16
CA VAL A 50 -8.82 -2.07 -14.49
C VAL A 50 -8.59 -3.38 -15.21
N ASP A 51 -9.65 -4.00 -15.72
CA ASP A 51 -9.56 -5.19 -16.56
C ASP A 51 -10.20 -4.92 -17.94
N VAL A 52 -10.24 -5.94 -18.79
CA VAL A 52 -10.86 -5.86 -20.14
C VAL A 52 -12.35 -5.48 -20.13
N THR A 53 -13.02 -5.55 -18.98
CA THR A 53 -14.42 -5.12 -18.82
C THR A 53 -14.54 -3.72 -18.24
N GLY A 54 -13.43 -3.10 -17.85
CA GLY A 54 -13.35 -1.75 -17.32
C GLY A 54 -12.87 -1.68 -15.86
N PRO A 55 -12.99 -0.51 -15.22
CA PRO A 55 -12.62 -0.32 -13.83
C PRO A 55 -13.58 -1.06 -12.90
N GLN A 56 -13.03 -1.83 -11.96
CA GLN A 56 -13.79 -2.55 -10.94
C GLN A 56 -13.21 -2.29 -9.56
N LEU A 57 -14.10 -2.08 -8.59
CA LEU A 57 -13.76 -1.89 -7.19
C LEU A 57 -14.60 -2.84 -6.31
N TYR A 58 -13.92 -3.57 -5.44
CA TYR A 58 -14.51 -4.51 -4.51
C TYR A 58 -14.07 -4.21 -3.08
N SER A 59 -14.98 -4.32 -2.13
CA SER A 59 -14.65 -4.50 -0.72
C SER A 59 -14.69 -5.98 -0.38
N VAL A 60 -13.72 -6.48 0.39
CA VAL A 60 -13.67 -7.84 0.90
C VAL A 60 -13.47 -7.77 2.41
N HIS A 61 -14.43 -8.30 3.16
CA HIS A 61 -14.39 -8.32 4.61
C HIS A 61 -13.77 -9.62 5.14
N PRO A 62 -13.30 -9.65 6.41
CA PRO A 62 -12.56 -10.78 6.98
C PRO A 62 -13.29 -12.13 6.91
N HIS A 63 -14.62 -12.12 6.95
CA HIS A 63 -15.43 -13.34 6.87
C HIS A 63 -15.60 -13.87 5.43
N GLY A 64 -15.03 -13.21 4.43
CA GLY A 64 -15.14 -13.59 3.02
C GLY A 64 -16.39 -13.05 2.32
N SER A 65 -17.17 -12.16 2.96
CA SER A 65 -18.16 -11.37 2.24
C SER A 65 -17.46 -10.36 1.34
N TYR A 66 -18.05 -10.09 0.17
CA TYR A 66 -17.53 -9.13 -0.78
C TYR A 66 -18.67 -8.35 -1.44
N SER A 67 -18.43 -7.09 -1.74
CA SER A 67 -19.38 -6.21 -2.41
C SER A 67 -18.67 -5.45 -3.54
N ARG A 68 -19.36 -5.27 -4.67
CA ARG A 68 -18.89 -4.43 -5.78
C ARG A 68 -19.56 -3.08 -5.68
N LEU A 69 -18.78 -2.02 -5.50
CA LEU A 69 -19.29 -0.68 -5.16
C LEU A 69 -18.51 0.38 -5.95
N PRO A 70 -19.12 1.53 -6.30
CA PRO A 70 -18.41 2.62 -6.98
C PRO A 70 -17.38 3.31 -6.08
N PHE A 71 -17.63 3.35 -4.78
CA PHE A 71 -16.72 3.84 -3.75
C PHE A 71 -16.92 3.02 -2.47
N THR A 72 -15.90 2.97 -1.62
CA THR A 72 -15.95 2.32 -0.32
C THR A 72 -14.80 2.82 0.55
N ALA A 73 -14.98 2.82 1.87
CA ALA A 73 -13.91 3.04 2.83
C ALA A 73 -13.95 1.90 3.85
N LEU A 74 -12.77 1.46 4.30
CA LEU A 74 -12.59 0.44 5.33
C LEU A 74 -11.55 0.94 6.34
N GLY A 75 -11.65 0.44 7.58
CA GLY A 75 -10.75 0.81 8.67
C GLY A 75 -11.47 1.55 9.79
N SER A 76 -10.74 2.05 10.79
CA SER A 76 -11.34 2.77 11.92
C SER A 76 -11.91 4.13 11.51
N GLY A 77 -11.23 4.86 10.61
CA GLY A 77 -11.70 6.15 10.07
C GLY A 77 -12.72 6.04 8.94
N GLN A 78 -13.30 4.87 8.69
CA GLN A 78 -14.20 4.65 7.55
C GLN A 78 -15.47 5.50 7.62
N ASP A 79 -15.99 5.80 8.82
CA ASP A 79 -17.25 6.52 8.99
C ASP A 79 -17.13 7.97 8.53
N ALA A 80 -16.03 8.64 8.89
CA ALA A 80 -15.74 10.00 8.43
C ALA A 80 -15.46 10.06 6.93
N ALA A 81 -14.72 9.07 6.40
CA ALA A 81 -14.44 8.99 4.97
C ALA A 81 -15.72 8.75 4.15
N LEU A 82 -16.60 7.85 4.60
CA LEU A 82 -17.88 7.58 3.95
C LEU A 82 -18.79 8.80 3.96
N ALA A 83 -18.84 9.58 5.06
CA ALA A 83 -19.65 10.79 5.10
C ALA A 83 -19.29 11.79 3.99
N VAL A 84 -17.99 11.97 3.70
CA VAL A 84 -17.52 12.85 2.62
C VAL A 84 -17.78 12.25 1.25
N LEU A 85 -17.55 10.94 1.10
CA LEU A 85 -17.80 10.24 -0.17
C LEU A 85 -19.29 10.28 -0.54
N GLU A 86 -20.19 10.02 0.40
CA GLU A 86 -21.65 10.05 0.16
C GLU A 86 -22.15 11.47 -0.20
N ASP A 87 -21.58 12.52 0.39
CA ASP A 87 -21.98 13.91 0.13
C ASP A 87 -21.54 14.40 -1.26
N ARG A 88 -20.33 14.06 -1.69
CA ARG A 88 -19.67 14.71 -2.85
C ARG A 88 -19.42 13.80 -4.05
N PHE A 89 -19.63 12.50 -3.93
CA PHE A 89 -19.41 11.57 -5.03
C PHE A 89 -20.36 11.84 -6.20
N GLN A 90 -19.81 11.80 -7.41
CA GLN A 90 -20.58 11.84 -8.65
C GLN A 90 -20.15 10.70 -9.57
N PRO A 91 -21.07 10.10 -10.35
CA PRO A 91 -20.67 9.12 -11.35
C PRO A 91 -19.83 9.80 -12.44
N ASN A 92 -18.80 9.10 -12.92
CA ASN A 92 -17.92 9.55 -14.02
C ASN A 92 -17.20 10.89 -13.76
N MET A 93 -16.68 11.08 -12.55
CA MET A 93 -15.83 12.22 -12.22
C MET A 93 -14.54 12.26 -13.05
N THR A 94 -14.01 13.46 -13.26
CA THR A 94 -12.67 13.65 -13.81
C THR A 94 -11.62 13.16 -12.81
N LEU A 95 -10.45 12.76 -13.32
CA LEU A 95 -9.34 12.25 -12.50
C LEU A 95 -8.92 13.26 -11.43
N GLU A 96 -8.82 14.54 -11.78
CA GLU A 96 -8.45 15.62 -10.84
C GLU A 96 -9.50 15.80 -9.74
N ALA A 97 -10.80 15.79 -10.10
CA ALA A 97 -11.88 15.89 -9.13
C ALA A 97 -11.91 14.66 -8.20
N ALA A 98 -11.68 13.47 -8.73
CA ALA A 98 -11.59 12.24 -7.95
C ALA A 98 -10.40 12.25 -6.98
N GLN A 99 -9.24 12.78 -7.40
CA GLN A 99 -8.09 12.96 -6.52
C GLN A 99 -8.37 13.95 -5.39
N GLY A 100 -9.00 15.09 -5.70
CA GLY A 100 -9.43 16.06 -4.69
C GLY A 100 -10.38 15.43 -3.67
N LEU A 101 -11.42 14.74 -4.14
CA LEU A 101 -12.39 14.05 -3.29
C LEU A 101 -11.73 12.98 -2.41
N LEU A 102 -10.78 12.20 -2.95
CA LEU A 102 -10.03 11.21 -2.18
C LEU A 102 -9.22 11.88 -1.06
N VAL A 103 -8.53 12.98 -1.35
CA VAL A 103 -7.76 13.72 -0.34
C VAL A 103 -8.68 14.23 0.76
N GLU A 104 -9.85 14.79 0.41
CA GLU A 104 -10.82 15.27 1.39
C GLU A 104 -11.36 14.14 2.27
N ALA A 105 -11.74 13.00 1.68
CA ALA A 105 -12.28 11.86 2.41
C ALA A 105 -11.27 11.27 3.41
N ILE A 106 -10.02 11.08 2.98
CA ILE A 106 -8.97 10.56 3.88
C ILE A 106 -8.56 11.62 4.92
N THR A 107 -8.56 12.91 4.56
CA THR A 107 -8.28 13.98 5.52
C THR A 107 -9.35 14.04 6.61
N ALA A 108 -10.62 13.83 6.26
CA ALA A 108 -11.70 13.71 7.25
C ALA A 108 -11.48 12.51 8.19
N GLY A 109 -11.03 11.36 7.66
CA GLY A 109 -10.62 10.21 8.46
C GLY A 109 -9.45 10.52 9.39
N ILE A 110 -8.40 11.19 8.89
CA ILE A 110 -7.22 11.57 9.67
C ILE A 110 -7.57 12.53 10.83
N LEU A 111 -8.45 13.49 10.59
CA LEU A 111 -8.83 14.48 11.60
C LEU A 111 -9.94 13.97 12.54
N GLY A 112 -10.75 13.03 12.08
CA GLY A 112 -11.92 12.51 12.79
C GLY A 112 -11.69 11.21 13.58
N ASP A 113 -10.62 10.46 13.31
CA ASP A 113 -10.31 9.19 13.98
C ASP A 113 -8.92 9.23 14.64
N LEU A 114 -8.81 8.72 15.86
CA LEU A 114 -7.55 8.63 16.61
C LEU A 114 -6.63 7.53 16.09
N GLY A 115 -7.21 6.49 15.46
CA GLY A 115 -6.47 5.38 14.87
C GLY A 115 -5.89 5.69 13.49
N SER A 116 -6.27 6.83 12.89
CA SER A 116 -5.90 7.24 11.54
C SER A 116 -5.05 8.51 11.60
N GLY A 117 -3.96 8.58 10.82
CA GLY A 117 -3.07 9.74 10.85
C GLY A 117 -1.95 9.68 9.82
N GLY A 118 -1.09 10.69 9.83
CA GLY A 118 0.06 10.80 8.92
C GLY A 118 -0.28 11.52 7.61
N SER A 119 0.22 10.98 6.49
CA SER A 119 0.04 11.56 5.16
C SER A 119 -0.96 10.73 4.33
N VAL A 120 -1.56 11.37 3.33
CA VAL A 120 -2.47 10.73 2.38
C VAL A 120 -1.66 10.20 1.19
N ASP A 121 -1.71 8.89 0.99
CA ASP A 121 -1.19 8.24 -0.21
C ASP A 121 -2.33 7.99 -1.21
N ALA A 122 -2.06 8.20 -2.50
CA ALA A 122 -3.01 7.94 -3.57
C ALA A 122 -2.41 6.98 -4.61
N CYS A 123 -3.22 6.08 -5.14
CA CYS A 123 -2.84 5.22 -6.26
C CYS A 123 -3.83 5.44 -7.40
N VAL A 124 -3.33 5.88 -8.55
CA VAL A 124 -4.14 6.08 -9.75
C VAL A 124 -3.92 4.90 -10.68
N ILE A 125 -4.99 4.19 -11.03
CA ILE A 125 -4.94 3.05 -11.94
C ILE A 125 -5.82 3.41 -13.15
N THR A 126 -5.21 3.44 -14.32
CA THR A 126 -5.84 3.67 -15.63
C THR A 126 -5.57 2.48 -16.55
N GLU A 127 -6.20 2.44 -17.72
CA GLU A 127 -5.95 1.40 -18.74
C GLU A 127 -4.47 1.37 -19.18
N THR A 128 -3.78 2.51 -19.11
CA THR A 128 -2.36 2.63 -19.48
C THR A 128 -1.40 2.11 -18.41
N GLY A 129 -1.83 1.96 -17.16
CA GLY A 129 -0.98 1.50 -16.07
C GLY A 129 -1.35 2.07 -14.70
N ALA A 130 -0.48 1.80 -13.73
CA ALA A 130 -0.65 2.23 -12.35
C ALA A 130 0.42 3.25 -11.94
N LYS A 131 0.00 4.34 -11.29
CA LYS A 131 0.87 5.37 -10.73
C LYS A 131 0.62 5.50 -9.23
N LEU A 132 1.62 5.13 -8.43
CA LEU A 132 1.60 5.32 -6.99
C LEU A 132 2.13 6.72 -6.65
N LEU A 133 1.29 7.52 -6.00
CA LEU A 133 1.60 8.85 -5.50
C LEU A 133 1.70 8.78 -3.98
N ARG A 134 2.92 8.63 -3.46
CA ARG A 134 3.16 8.70 -2.02
C ARG A 134 3.17 10.14 -1.55
N THR A 135 2.53 10.38 -0.41
CA THR A 135 2.47 11.71 0.23
C THR A 135 1.84 12.76 -0.68
N LEU A 136 0.65 12.47 -1.20
CA LEU A 136 -0.12 13.44 -2.01
C LEU A 136 -0.52 14.67 -1.18
N SER A 137 -0.92 14.44 0.07
CA SER A 137 -1.25 15.51 1.03
C SER A 137 -0.71 15.14 2.41
N SER A 138 -0.27 16.14 3.15
CA SER A 138 0.16 16.00 4.55
C SER A 138 -0.62 17.00 5.40
N PRO A 139 -1.78 16.59 5.96
CA PRO A 139 -2.61 17.48 6.78
C PRO A 139 -1.84 18.00 8.00
N THR A 140 -1.03 17.14 8.60
CA THR A 140 -0.15 17.47 9.73
C THR A 140 1.27 17.74 9.24
N LYS A 141 1.77 18.95 9.50
CA LYS A 141 3.19 19.26 9.29
C LYS A 141 4.02 18.66 10.43
N PRO A 142 5.15 17.99 10.13
CA PRO A 142 6.08 17.55 11.16
C PRO A 142 6.53 18.74 12.01
N ILE A 143 6.51 18.57 13.33
CA ILE A 143 6.96 19.60 14.26
C ILE A 143 8.48 19.54 14.34
N GLU A 144 9.15 20.67 14.13
CA GLU A 144 10.58 20.79 14.39
C GLU A 144 10.82 20.74 15.90
N ARG A 145 11.73 19.85 16.33
CA ARG A 145 12.08 19.75 17.74
C ARG A 145 12.83 21.02 18.15
N PRO A 146 12.42 21.73 19.22
CA PRO A 146 13.06 22.99 19.61
C PRO A 146 14.46 22.81 20.20
N GLY A 147 14.82 21.59 20.61
CA GLY A 147 16.10 21.28 21.21
C GLY A 147 16.67 19.96 20.70
N GLN A 148 17.99 19.84 20.77
CA GLN A 148 18.72 18.66 20.36
C GLN A 148 19.36 17.98 21.57
N TYR A 149 18.87 16.78 21.92
CA TYR A 149 19.47 15.95 22.96
C TYR A 149 20.52 15.04 22.32
N ARG A 150 21.78 15.50 22.30
CA ARG A 150 22.94 14.71 21.88
C ARG A 150 23.92 14.64 23.04
N PHE A 151 24.14 13.43 23.53
CA PHE A 151 25.14 13.16 24.55
C PHE A 151 26.48 12.80 23.90
N ALA A 152 27.59 13.26 24.49
CA ALA A 152 28.91 12.93 24.00
C ALA A 152 29.20 11.42 24.16
N PRO A 153 30.01 10.81 23.27
CA PRO A 153 30.45 9.42 23.45
C PRO A 153 31.08 9.22 24.84
N GLY A 154 30.69 8.16 25.55
CA GLY A 154 31.18 7.85 26.90
C GLY A 154 30.22 8.25 28.04
N THR A 155 29.07 8.86 27.74
CA THR A 155 28.04 9.18 28.75
C THR A 155 27.25 7.96 29.24
N THR A 156 27.27 6.87 28.49
CA THR A 156 26.57 5.62 28.82
C THR A 156 27.57 4.62 29.41
N ALA A 157 27.31 4.10 30.61
CA ALA A 157 28.16 3.09 31.23
C ALA A 157 28.11 1.77 30.45
N VAL A 158 29.26 1.30 29.97
CA VAL A 158 29.41 0.04 29.23
C VAL A 158 30.09 -0.98 30.14
N LEU A 159 29.42 -2.12 30.38
CA LEU A 159 29.95 -3.19 31.25
C LEU A 159 30.93 -4.10 30.51
N SER A 160 30.62 -4.48 29.28
CA SER A 160 31.47 -5.32 28.44
C SER A 160 31.36 -4.89 26.98
N LYS A 161 32.44 -5.07 26.23
CA LYS A 161 32.52 -4.75 24.80
C LYS A 161 33.29 -5.85 24.09
N THR A 162 32.71 -6.38 23.02
CA THR A 162 33.38 -7.33 22.12
C THR A 162 33.38 -6.73 20.72
N VAL A 163 34.53 -6.81 20.06
CA VAL A 163 34.69 -6.33 18.67
C VAL A 163 35.18 -7.51 17.85
N VAL A 164 34.42 -7.89 16.83
CA VAL A 164 34.79 -8.94 15.88
C VAL A 164 35.14 -8.26 14.56
N PRO A 165 36.43 -8.21 14.17
CA PRO A 165 36.81 -7.70 12.87
C PRO A 165 36.32 -8.65 11.77
N LEU A 166 35.76 -8.09 10.69
CA LEU A 166 35.38 -8.86 9.51
C LEU A 166 36.62 -9.06 8.62
N PRO A 167 36.97 -10.30 8.25
CA PRO A 167 37.98 -10.54 7.24
C PRO A 167 37.40 -10.18 5.88
N LEU A 168 37.83 -9.05 5.32
CA LEU A 168 37.54 -8.66 3.95
C LEU A 168 38.75 -9.08 3.10
N GLU A 169 38.59 -10.09 2.24
CA GLU A 169 39.54 -10.35 1.17
C GLU A 169 39.30 -9.32 0.06
N LEU A 170 40.29 -8.44 -0.17
CA LEU A 170 40.33 -7.57 -1.33
C LEU A 170 40.66 -8.43 -2.55
N VAL A 171 39.65 -8.77 -3.35
CA VAL A 171 39.84 -9.36 -4.68
C VAL A 171 40.19 -8.22 -5.63
N GLU A 172 41.48 -8.06 -5.97
CA GLU A 172 41.89 -7.19 -7.07
C GLU A 172 41.52 -7.84 -8.41
N GLU A 173 40.54 -7.27 -9.11
CA GLU A 173 40.19 -7.68 -10.47
C GLU A 173 41.07 -6.86 -11.44
N THR A 174 42.11 -7.49 -11.98
CA THR A 174 42.92 -6.88 -13.04
C THR A 174 42.26 -7.15 -14.40
N VAL A 175 41.56 -6.14 -14.92
CA VAL A 175 41.03 -6.18 -16.29
C VAL A 175 42.20 -5.98 -17.26
N GLN A 176 42.67 -7.06 -17.88
CA GLN A 176 43.59 -6.98 -19.00
C GLN A 176 42.80 -6.68 -20.28
N THR A 177 43.00 -5.48 -20.84
CA THR A 177 42.56 -5.18 -22.20
C THR A 177 43.48 -5.87 -23.19
N MET A 178 42.98 -6.88 -23.91
CA MET A 178 43.67 -7.44 -25.07
C MET A 178 43.65 -6.41 -26.20
N GLU A 179 44.82 -5.91 -26.58
CA GLU A 179 44.99 -5.21 -27.85
C GLU A 179 44.87 -6.24 -28.98
N VAL A 180 43.93 -6.00 -29.89
CA VAL A 180 43.75 -6.78 -31.11
C VAL A 180 44.54 -6.05 -32.20
N GLU A 181 45.62 -6.67 -32.68
CA GLU A 181 46.29 -6.30 -33.94
C GLU A 181 45.44 -6.68 -35.16
#